data_AF-A0A098LK27-F1
#
_entry.id   AF-A0A098LK27-F1
#
_cell.length_a   1.000
_cell.length_b   1.000
_cell.length_c   1.000
_cell.angle_alpha   90.00
_cell.angle_beta   90.00
_cell.angle_gamma   90.00
#
_symmetry.space_group_name_H-M   'P 1'
#
loop_
_entity.id
_entity.type
_entity.pdbx_description
1 polymer ?
#
loop_
_entity_poly.entity_id
_entity_poly.type
_entity_poly.pdbx_seq_one_letter_code
_entity_poly.pdbx_strand_id
1 'polypeptide(L)'
;MIQFRQLYFSLVLSLFTLASVIANPAVDKVKVKNYLLKTNRTIGFAHMVVKKTKVFNGNLSKSVNHERLAKKYYNENQLEKALYHSYRARVLANEVIAENKAKAPMDASFTAEEQQMTSGKPSDRQLDDDLAKEVPASVNGKDEDLMNGNLDIDIQ
;
A
#
# COMPACT_ATOMS: atom_id res chain seq x y z
N MET A 1 21.80 13.11 64.92
CA MET A 1 20.92 12.39 63.96
C MET A 1 20.35 13.37 62.93
N ILE A 2 21.17 13.90 62.02
CA ILE A 2 20.74 14.85 60.97
C ILE A 2 21.50 14.55 59.68
N GLN A 3 21.37 13.33 59.15
CA GLN A 3 21.99 12.97 57.86
C GLN A 3 21.05 12.22 56.90
N PHE A 4 19.76 12.10 57.20
CA PHE A 4 18.82 11.36 56.35
C PHE A 4 17.89 12.24 55.49
N ARG A 5 17.92 13.56 55.66
CA ARG A 5 16.99 14.48 54.96
C ARG A 5 17.48 14.98 53.59
N GLN A 6 18.77 14.84 53.29
CA GLN A 6 19.38 15.34 52.06
C GLN A 6 19.42 14.29 50.94
N LEU A 7 19.13 13.01 51.23
CA LEU A 7 19.18 11.92 50.24
C LEU A 7 17.94 11.84 49.33
N TYR A 8 16.82 12.46 49.72
CA TYR A 8 15.59 12.43 48.93
C TYR A 8 15.56 13.46 47.79
N PHE A 9 16.43 14.47 47.84
CA PHE A 9 16.47 15.50 46.80
C PHE A 9 17.32 15.12 45.58
N SER A 10 18.14 14.09 45.67
CA SER A 10 18.93 13.59 44.52
C SER A 10 18.26 12.43 43.76
N LEU A 11 17.18 11.84 44.28
CA LEU A 11 16.52 10.67 43.66
C LEU A 11 15.36 11.05 42.71
N VAL A 12 14.89 12.30 42.73
CA VAL A 12 13.76 12.76 41.90
C VAL A 12 14.21 13.28 40.52
N LEU A 13 15.52 13.34 40.26
CA LEU A 13 16.08 13.96 39.04
C LEU A 13 16.63 12.94 38.00
N SER A 14 16.25 11.66 38.09
CA SER A 14 16.81 10.60 37.21
C SER A 14 15.77 9.89 36.33
N LEU A 15 14.66 10.56 36.01
CA LEU A 15 13.64 10.03 35.08
C LEU A 15 13.47 10.92 33.84
N PHE A 16 14.58 11.43 33.28
CA PHE A 16 14.64 11.73 31.86
C PHE A 16 15.06 10.46 31.13
N THR A 17 14.13 9.53 30.96
CA THR A 17 14.28 8.49 29.95
C THR A 17 14.29 9.20 28.59
N LEU A 18 15.47 9.32 27.99
CA LEU A 18 15.59 9.55 26.55
C LEU A 18 14.85 8.39 25.87
N ALA A 19 13.58 8.60 25.56
CA ALA A 19 12.92 7.83 24.54
C ALA A 19 13.64 8.19 23.23
N SER A 20 14.66 7.41 22.89
CA SER A 20 15.22 7.37 21.55
C SER A 20 14.07 6.93 20.64
N VAL A 21 13.32 7.90 20.10
CA VAL A 21 12.45 7.65 18.97
C VAL A 21 13.38 7.14 17.88
N ILE A 22 13.38 5.82 17.67
CA ILE A 22 14.03 5.19 16.53
C ILE A 22 13.26 5.77 15.34
N ALA A 23 13.79 6.85 14.76
CA ALA A 23 13.28 7.40 13.54
C ALA A 23 13.52 6.35 12.47
N ASN A 24 12.49 5.55 12.16
CA ASN A 24 12.47 4.81 10.92
C ASN A 24 12.78 5.82 9.80
N PRO A 25 13.72 5.54 8.90
CA PRO A 25 14.01 6.45 7.81
C PRO A 25 12.70 6.73 7.08
N ALA A 26 12.29 7.99 7.07
CA ALA A 26 11.02 8.39 6.48
C ALA A 26 10.94 7.85 5.04
N VAL A 27 9.86 7.14 4.72
CA VAL A 27 9.65 6.61 3.37
C VAL A 27 9.69 7.74 2.36
N ASP A 28 10.54 7.59 1.34
CA ASP A 28 10.76 8.62 0.32
C ASP A 28 9.53 8.78 -0.59
N LYS A 29 8.99 10.00 -0.64
CA LYS A 29 7.79 10.34 -1.42
C LYS A 29 7.96 10.15 -2.94
N VAL A 30 9.16 10.39 -3.46
CA VAL A 30 9.48 10.19 -4.89
C VAL A 30 9.55 8.69 -5.18
N LYS A 31 10.16 7.90 -4.30
CA LYS A 31 10.18 6.44 -4.45
C LYS A 31 8.77 5.85 -4.43
N VAL A 32 7.92 6.30 -3.50
CA VAL A 32 6.52 5.88 -3.46
C VAL A 32 5.77 6.31 -4.71
N LYS A 33 5.95 7.55 -5.20
CA LYS A 33 5.36 7.99 -6.49
C LYS A 33 5.72 7.04 -7.63
N ASN A 34 7.01 6.72 -7.77
CA ASN A 34 7.49 5.81 -8.82
C ASN A 34 6.91 4.40 -8.68
N TYR A 35 6.71 3.95 -7.44
CA TYR A 35 6.06 2.67 -7.16
C TYR A 35 4.61 2.66 -7.65
N LEU A 36 3.80 3.65 -7.25
CA LEU A 36 2.40 3.76 -7.69
C LEU A 36 2.30 3.86 -9.22
N LEU A 37 3.17 4.63 -9.88
CA LEU A 37 3.19 4.73 -11.34
C LEU A 37 3.45 3.39 -12.04
N LYS A 38 4.36 2.56 -11.52
CA LYS A 38 4.56 1.21 -12.05
C LYS A 38 3.34 0.32 -11.81
N THR A 39 2.73 0.43 -10.63
CA THR A 39 1.50 -0.31 -10.30
C THR A 39 0.38 0.06 -11.26
N ASN A 40 0.15 1.35 -11.53
CA ASN A 40 -0.85 1.83 -12.48
C ASN A 40 -0.66 1.24 -13.88
N ARG A 41 0.59 1.15 -14.36
CA ARG A 41 0.89 0.52 -15.65
C ARG A 41 0.56 -0.97 -15.65
N THR A 42 0.87 -1.68 -14.58
CA THR A 42 0.52 -3.10 -14.43
C THR A 42 -0.99 -3.31 -14.35
N ILE A 43 -1.73 -2.46 -13.63
CA ILE A 43 -3.19 -2.48 -13.59
C ILE A 43 -3.80 -2.17 -14.96
N GLY A 44 -3.28 -1.16 -15.66
CA GLY A 44 -3.72 -0.81 -17.01
C GLY A 44 -3.54 -1.98 -17.99
N PHE A 45 -2.43 -2.72 -17.86
CA PHE A 45 -2.21 -3.95 -18.63
C PHE A 45 -3.19 -5.06 -18.23
N ALA A 46 -3.40 -5.31 -16.93
CA ALA A 46 -4.38 -6.28 -16.45
C ALA A 46 -5.81 -5.96 -16.95
N HIS A 47 -6.19 -4.68 -16.92
CA HIS A 47 -7.47 -4.20 -17.45
C HIS A 47 -7.60 -4.48 -18.95
N MET A 48 -6.56 -4.20 -19.74
CA MET A 48 -6.54 -4.52 -21.18
C MET A 48 -6.71 -6.02 -21.43
N VAL A 49 -6.03 -6.86 -20.63
CA VAL A 49 -6.11 -8.32 -20.71
C VAL A 49 -7.54 -8.79 -20.44
N VAL A 50 -8.15 -8.40 -19.31
CA VAL A 50 -9.54 -8.75 -18.97
C VAL A 50 -10.51 -8.27 -20.03
N LYS A 51 -10.31 -7.05 -20.56
CA LYS A 51 -11.16 -6.51 -21.63
C LYS A 51 -11.14 -7.37 -22.89
N LYS A 52 -9.99 -7.99 -23.21
CA LYS A 52 -9.80 -8.87 -24.37
C LYS A 52 -10.34 -10.28 -24.13
N THR A 53 -10.06 -10.88 -22.98
CA THR A 53 -10.37 -12.29 -22.68
C THR A 53 -11.76 -12.50 -22.08
N LYS A 54 -12.33 -11.46 -21.44
CA LYS A 54 -13.59 -11.51 -20.69
C LYS A 54 -13.59 -12.54 -19.54
N VAL A 55 -12.42 -12.85 -18.99
CA VAL A 55 -12.31 -13.67 -17.77
C VAL A 55 -12.31 -12.74 -16.58
N PHE A 56 -13.41 -12.77 -15.83
CA PHE A 56 -13.64 -11.96 -14.64
C PHE A 56 -13.50 -12.83 -13.40
N ASN A 57 -12.62 -12.42 -12.48
CA ASN A 57 -12.32 -13.14 -11.24
C ASN A 57 -12.49 -12.27 -9.99
N GLY A 58 -12.81 -10.97 -10.16
CA GLY A 58 -12.95 -10.00 -9.08
C GLY A 58 -11.61 -9.39 -8.63
N ASN A 59 -10.48 -9.90 -9.10
CA ASN A 59 -9.16 -9.41 -8.68
C ASN A 59 -8.81 -8.08 -9.37
N LEU A 60 -9.37 -7.79 -10.55
CA LEU A 60 -9.12 -6.51 -11.22
C LEU A 60 -9.78 -5.35 -10.45
N SER A 61 -11.05 -5.49 -10.11
CA SER A 61 -11.79 -4.51 -9.30
C SER A 61 -11.16 -4.29 -7.94
N LYS A 62 -10.76 -5.38 -7.27
CA LYS A 62 -10.04 -5.30 -6.00
C LYS A 62 -8.68 -4.59 -6.15
N SER A 63 -7.92 -4.91 -7.19
CA SER A 63 -6.65 -4.26 -7.51
C SER A 63 -6.82 -2.75 -7.70
N VAL A 64 -7.80 -2.33 -8.51
CA VAL A 64 -8.12 -0.92 -8.75
C VAL A 64 -8.50 -0.19 -7.46
N ASN A 65 -9.31 -0.80 -6.60
CA ASN A 65 -9.74 -0.16 -5.36
C ASN A 65 -8.60 -0.02 -4.34
N HIS A 66 -7.69 -0.99 -4.26
CA HIS A 66 -6.47 -0.82 -3.48
C HIS A 66 -5.60 0.33 -4.00
N GLU A 67 -5.45 0.48 -5.31
CA GLU A 67 -4.64 1.57 -5.87
C GLU A 67 -5.30 2.94 -5.71
N ARG A 68 -6.64 3.03 -5.79
CA ARG A 68 -7.38 4.26 -5.45
C ARG A 68 -7.16 4.65 -3.99
N LEU A 69 -7.19 3.69 -3.08
CA LEU A 69 -6.90 3.92 -1.66
C LEU A 69 -5.42 4.31 -1.45
N ALA A 70 -4.50 3.69 -2.20
CA ALA A 70 -3.08 4.07 -2.18
C ALA A 70 -2.88 5.53 -2.62
N LYS A 71 -3.54 5.96 -3.71
CA LYS A 71 -3.57 7.35 -4.18
C LYS A 71 -4.12 8.31 -3.11
N LYS A 72 -5.22 7.94 -2.42
CA LYS A 72 -5.75 8.72 -1.29
C LYS A 72 -4.67 8.90 -0.21
N TYR A 73 -4.06 7.82 0.27
CA TYR A 73 -3.02 7.89 1.29
C TYR A 73 -1.78 8.65 0.84
N TYR A 74 -1.40 8.56 -0.43
CA TYR A 74 -0.29 9.32 -0.99
C TYR A 74 -0.54 10.83 -0.91
N ASN A 75 -1.76 11.25 -1.28
CA ASN A 75 -2.18 12.65 -1.23
C ASN A 75 -2.28 13.16 0.22
N GLU A 76 -2.66 12.30 1.17
CA GLU A 76 -2.67 12.57 2.61
C GLU A 76 -1.29 12.48 3.27
N ASN A 77 -0.22 12.26 2.48
CA ASN A 77 1.16 12.10 2.94
C ASN A 77 1.37 10.89 3.90
N GLN A 78 0.46 9.91 3.87
CA GLN A 78 0.55 8.63 4.58
C GLN A 78 1.29 7.61 3.70
N LEU A 79 2.58 7.87 3.45
CA LEU A 79 3.37 7.21 2.40
C LEU A 79 3.53 5.69 2.58
N GLU A 80 3.66 5.21 3.82
CA GLU A 80 3.74 3.77 4.11
C GLU A 80 2.45 3.04 3.72
N LYS A 81 1.29 3.58 4.12
CA LYS A 81 -0.01 2.99 3.76
C LYS A 81 -0.23 3.03 2.25
N ALA A 82 0.14 4.12 1.60
CA ALA A 82 0.10 4.23 0.14
C ALA A 82 0.90 3.11 -0.53
N LEU A 83 2.14 2.91 -0.06
CA LEU A 83 3.01 1.86 -0.56
C LEU A 83 2.42 0.45 -0.36
N TYR A 84 1.90 0.14 0.83
CA TYR A 84 1.38 -1.20 1.13
C TYR A 84 0.11 -1.54 0.34
N HIS A 85 -0.80 -0.58 0.17
CA HIS A 85 -1.96 -0.81 -0.68
C HIS A 85 -1.59 -0.89 -2.17
N SER A 86 -0.61 -0.09 -2.63
CA SER A 86 -0.13 -0.21 -4.01
C SER A 86 0.59 -1.55 -4.26
N TYR A 87 1.31 -2.08 -3.27
CA TYR A 87 1.86 -3.44 -3.34
C TYR A 87 0.75 -4.47 -3.55
N ARG A 88 -0.29 -4.43 -2.70
CA ARG A 88 -1.41 -5.38 -2.78
C ARG A 88 -2.14 -5.26 -4.11
N ALA A 89 -2.33 -4.04 -4.60
CA ALA A 89 -2.91 -3.77 -5.92
C ALA A 89 -2.10 -4.44 -7.04
N ARG A 90 -0.77 -4.31 -7.03
CA ARG A 90 0.10 -4.92 -8.05
C ARG A 90 0.09 -6.45 -7.99
N VAL A 91 0.06 -7.04 -6.80
CA VAL A 91 -0.06 -8.51 -6.62
C VAL A 91 -1.34 -9.02 -7.28
N LEU A 92 -2.49 -8.39 -6.97
CA LEU A 92 -3.79 -8.75 -7.56
C LEU A 92 -3.80 -8.56 -9.08
N ALA A 93 -3.19 -7.49 -9.60
CA ALA A 93 -3.07 -7.28 -11.04
C ALA A 93 -2.24 -8.38 -11.72
N ASN A 94 -1.17 -8.85 -11.07
CA ASN A 94 -0.37 -9.97 -11.57
C ASN A 94 -1.15 -11.29 -11.57
N GLU A 95 -1.98 -11.53 -10.55
CA GLU A 95 -2.89 -12.69 -10.50
C GLU A 95 -3.88 -12.65 -11.69
N VAL A 96 -4.49 -11.49 -11.96
CA VAL A 96 -5.36 -11.29 -13.13
C VAL A 96 -4.63 -11.63 -14.43
N ILE A 97 -3.41 -11.14 -14.61
CA ILE A 97 -2.59 -11.40 -15.82
C ILE A 97 -2.30 -12.90 -15.96
N ALA A 98 -1.90 -13.55 -14.87
CA ALA A 98 -1.52 -14.95 -14.84
C ALA A 98 -2.72 -15.87 -15.13
N GLU A 99 -3.87 -15.63 -14.49
CA GLU A 99 -5.10 -16.41 -14.72
C GLU A 99 -5.61 -16.29 -16.16
N ASN A 100 -5.40 -15.12 -16.76
CA ASN A 100 -5.69 -14.87 -18.17
C ASN A 100 -4.62 -15.40 -19.14
N LYS A 101 -3.60 -16.10 -18.63
CA LYS A 101 -2.48 -16.68 -19.41
C LYS A 101 -1.75 -15.65 -20.28
N ALA A 102 -1.74 -14.38 -19.84
CA ALA A 102 -1.05 -13.31 -20.53
C ALA A 102 0.41 -13.21 -20.06
N LYS A 103 1.30 -12.79 -20.95
CA LYS A 103 2.70 -12.50 -20.58
C LYS A 103 2.75 -11.21 -19.78
N ALA A 104 3.26 -11.27 -18.55
CA ALA A 104 3.38 -10.11 -17.68
C ALA A 104 4.29 -9.02 -18.29
N PRO A 105 3.94 -7.73 -18.13
CA PRO A 105 4.79 -6.62 -18.54
C PRO A 105 6.04 -6.53 -17.66
N MET A 106 7.06 -5.77 -18.08
CA MET A 106 8.30 -5.62 -17.32
C MET A 106 8.07 -5.03 -15.91
N ASP A 107 7.09 -4.12 -15.77
CA ASP A 107 6.76 -3.46 -14.50
C ASP A 107 5.92 -4.32 -13.54
N ALA A 108 5.55 -5.54 -13.94
CA ALA A 108 4.82 -6.47 -13.09
C ALA A 108 5.68 -7.05 -11.97
N SER A 109 6.98 -7.24 -12.21
CA SER A 109 7.90 -7.80 -11.22
C SER A 109 8.32 -6.76 -10.19
N PHE A 110 8.58 -7.23 -8.97
CA PHE A 110 9.13 -6.39 -7.91
C PHE A 110 10.65 -6.41 -7.96
N THR A 111 11.29 -5.24 -7.92
CA THR A 111 12.74 -5.15 -7.74
C THR A 111 13.14 -5.47 -6.30
N ALA A 112 14.42 -5.75 -6.06
CA ALA A 112 14.93 -5.98 -4.71
C ALA A 112 14.71 -4.76 -3.78
N GLU A 113 14.84 -3.54 -4.33
CA GLU A 113 14.56 -2.30 -3.60
C GLU A 113 13.06 -2.21 -3.22
N GLU A 114 12.16 -2.51 -4.15
CA GLU A 114 10.70 -2.49 -3.91
C GLU A 114 10.28 -3.53 -2.86
N GLN A 115 10.93 -4.70 -2.86
CA GLN A 115 10.75 -5.73 -1.83
C GLN A 115 11.22 -5.24 -0.46
N GLN A 116 12.35 -4.54 -0.39
CA GLN A 116 12.85 -3.97 0.86
C GLN A 116 11.89 -2.90 1.41
N MET A 117 11.38 -2.01 0.54
CA MET A 117 10.41 -0.98 0.91
C MET A 117 9.12 -1.57 1.51
N THR A 118 8.75 -2.79 1.12
CA THR A 118 7.51 -3.47 1.53
C THR A 118 7.74 -4.57 2.57
N SER A 119 8.96 -4.69 3.12
CA SER A 119 9.35 -5.77 4.05
C SER A 119 8.55 -5.82 5.36
N GLY A 120 8.07 -4.66 5.83
CA GLY A 120 7.26 -4.53 7.05
C GLY A 120 5.74 -4.44 6.82
N LYS A 121 5.26 -4.73 5.61
CA LYS A 121 3.83 -4.58 5.27
C LYS A 121 2.94 -5.50 6.12
N PRO A 122 1.68 -5.10 6.40
CA PRO A 122 0.67 -6.00 6.94
C PRO A 122 0.42 -7.22 6.04
N SER A 123 -0.27 -8.22 6.58
CA SER A 123 -0.72 -9.36 5.78
C SER A 123 -1.73 -8.91 4.72
N ASP A 124 -1.80 -9.65 3.62
CA ASP A 124 -2.72 -9.36 2.53
C ASP A 124 -4.18 -9.33 3.00
N ARG A 125 -4.55 -10.20 3.96
CA ARG A 125 -5.87 -10.16 4.60
C ARG A 125 -6.13 -8.87 5.36
N GLN A 126 -5.16 -8.38 6.14
CA GLN A 126 -5.31 -7.12 6.87
C GLN A 126 -5.48 -5.94 5.92
N LEU A 127 -4.73 -5.91 4.81
CA LEU A 127 -4.88 -4.87 3.79
C LEU A 127 -6.26 -4.94 3.11
N ASP A 128 -6.76 -6.15 2.85
CA ASP A 128 -8.09 -6.37 2.30
C ASP A 128 -9.19 -5.92 3.30
N ASP A 129 -9.02 -6.20 4.59
CA ASP A 129 -9.91 -5.76 5.67
C ASP A 129 -9.89 -4.22 5.83
N ASP A 130 -8.72 -3.59 5.69
CA ASP A 130 -8.57 -2.13 5.72
C ASP A 130 -9.23 -1.47 4.52
N LEU A 131 -9.12 -2.07 3.33
CA LEU A 131 -9.85 -1.61 2.16
C LEU A 131 -11.36 -1.67 2.41
N ALA A 132 -11.87 -2.75 2.99
CA ALA A 132 -13.31 -2.90 3.26
C ALA A 132 -13.86 -1.88 4.27
N LYS A 133 -13.02 -1.35 5.17
CA LYS A 133 -13.40 -0.27 6.11
C LYS A 133 -13.49 1.09 5.41
N GLU A 134 -12.57 1.36 4.49
CA GLU A 134 -12.45 2.65 3.80
C GLU A 134 -13.36 2.76 2.57
N VAL A 135 -13.62 1.63 1.89
CA VAL A 135 -14.42 1.54 0.68
C VAL A 135 -15.57 0.57 0.95
N PRO A 136 -16.80 1.07 1.20
CA PRO A 136 -17.96 0.21 1.44
C PRO A 136 -18.18 -0.77 0.29
N ALA A 137 -18.67 -1.97 0.59
CA ALA A 137 -18.90 -3.02 -0.42
C ALA A 137 -19.83 -2.57 -1.56
N SER A 138 -20.68 -1.56 -1.35
CA SER A 138 -21.51 -0.94 -2.40
C SER A 138 -20.70 -0.21 -3.49
N VAL A 139 -19.42 0.07 -3.24
CA VAL A 139 -18.46 0.71 -4.15
C VAL A 139 -17.44 -0.30 -4.70
N ASN A 140 -17.37 -1.52 -4.13
CA ASN A 140 -16.65 -2.66 -4.72
C ASN A 140 -17.45 -3.20 -5.92
N GLY A 141 -17.43 -2.43 -7.00
CA GLY A 141 -17.95 -2.85 -8.30
C GLY A 141 -17.26 -4.12 -8.78
N LYS A 142 -17.90 -4.82 -9.70
CA LYS A 142 -17.32 -6.01 -10.33
C LYS A 142 -16.32 -5.60 -11.40
N ASP A 143 -15.52 -6.55 -11.87
CA ASP A 143 -14.55 -6.29 -12.94
C ASP A 143 -15.26 -5.76 -14.20
N GLU A 144 -16.48 -6.23 -14.48
CA GLU A 144 -17.33 -5.80 -15.58
C GLU A 144 -17.63 -4.30 -15.55
N ASP A 145 -17.80 -3.73 -14.36
CA ASP A 145 -18.12 -2.31 -14.18
C ASP A 145 -16.94 -1.41 -14.60
N LEU A 146 -15.72 -1.96 -14.59
CA LEU A 146 -14.50 -1.24 -14.97
C LEU A 146 -14.24 -1.22 -16.48
N MET A 147 -14.97 -2.03 -17.27
CA MET A 147 -14.72 -2.18 -18.70
C MET A 147 -15.01 -0.90 -19.51
N ASN A 148 -15.88 -0.05 -18.96
CA ASN A 148 -16.37 1.18 -19.55
C ASN A 148 -16.03 2.37 -18.64
N GLY A 149 -14.80 2.87 -18.70
CA GLY A 149 -14.44 4.08 -17.95
C GLY A 149 -12.95 4.26 -17.75
N ASN A 150 -12.61 5.38 -17.11
CA ASN A 150 -11.29 5.59 -16.55
C ASN A 150 -11.21 4.88 -15.19
N LEU A 151 -10.07 4.24 -14.91
CA LEU A 151 -9.82 3.56 -13.64
C LEU A 151 -9.62 4.55 -12.47
N ASP A 152 -9.29 5.82 -12.74
CA ASP A 152 -9.05 6.88 -11.74
C ASP A 152 -7.95 6.54 -10.71
N ILE A 153 -6.94 5.80 -11.15
CA ILE A 153 -5.78 5.39 -10.33
C ILE A 153 -4.57 6.32 -10.52
N ASP A 154 -4.60 7.22 -11.51
CA ASP A 154 -3.48 8.07 -11.83
C ASP A 154 -3.21 9.14 -10.77
N ILE A 155 -1.92 9.28 -10.43
CA ILE A 155 -1.39 10.31 -9.53
C ILE A 155 -0.75 11.43 -10.36
N GLN A 156 -1.01 12.69 -9.99
CA GLN A 156 -0.43 13.87 -10.64
C GLN A 156 1.01 14.09 -10.19
#